data_AF-A0A536AI62-F1
#
_entry.id   AF-A0A536AI62-F1
#
_cell.length_a   1.000
_cell.length_b   1.000
_cell.length_c   1.000
_cell.angle_alpha   90.00
_cell.angle_beta   90.00
_cell.angle_gamma   90.00
#
_symmetry.space_group_name_H-M   'P 1'
#
loop_
_entity.id
_entity.type
_entity.pdbx_description
1 polymer ?
#
loop_
_entity_poly.entity_id
_entity_poly.type
_entity_poly.pdbx_seq_one_letter_code
_entity_poly.pdbx_strand_id
1 'polypeptide(L)'
;MAAPITPEDLYRFRWVDHVRLSPDGERVAYQVAWADGGSRQNRSRVVIRRLLDPEPVEPTPGVLRDHSPEWSPDGRKVAFISRVGAADQLFVLDLAAGGPPQQLTTVAEGVMMPRWSPDGSRIAFIGTLVSYVDGRYHHLFVVASKGGELKQLTSGAWDVTYFDWSPESNRMVVSGNAEPGADLQRELNLYLVDLEGNRHLFGGGFYLSSPVWSPKGDMIAFVAPNGLDVGLLERLWIVPLSGGGPRCLTTEFDQAVNDSVINDMRAGHGTRVCWSAEGDRIYFPAAGSGITSLNSVDLEGNVREEVTGQRRIYDFDLASGVLAFCASDASNPGELFMQTNGAEARVTDMNPWLHDRYVAEPQREYFTAPDGWRLEGWLLKPQDHDPDRLYPTVMEIHGGPHAQYGWTFFHELQVLAGMGYVVFYMNPRGSDGYGERFRRDVVRDWAGKDYIDLMSSLDQVIERTGYIDTNRLGVGGGSYGGFMTNWIIGQTNRFSAAVAMRSISNLVSEYSQHDIVLWGVLQLGPPPWPDLDELWRRSPIRYVQNIKTPLLLTAGEMDLRCAMSQSEEMFG
;
A
#
# COMPACT_ATOMS: atom_id res chain seq x y z
N MET A 1 32.40 15.51 -6.26
CA MET A 1 31.60 14.40 -5.69
C MET A 1 30.15 14.81 -5.78
N ALA A 2 29.26 13.91 -6.18
CA ALA A 2 27.82 14.21 -6.30
C ALA A 2 27.27 14.64 -4.93
N ALA A 3 26.38 15.63 -4.87
CA ALA A 3 25.84 16.07 -3.58
C ALA A 3 24.86 15.01 -3.02
N PRO A 4 24.84 14.75 -1.70
CA PRO A 4 23.83 13.88 -1.10
C PRO A 4 22.42 14.47 -1.22
N ILE A 5 21.43 13.61 -1.02
CA ILE A 5 20.02 14.00 -0.84
C ILE A 5 19.85 14.65 0.54
N THR A 6 19.08 15.74 0.61
CA THR A 6 18.73 16.41 1.89
C THR A 6 17.24 16.29 2.19
N PRO A 7 16.79 16.59 3.44
CA PRO A 7 15.37 16.64 3.77
C PRO A 7 14.56 17.56 2.83
N GLU A 8 15.12 18.72 2.47
CA GLU A 8 14.47 19.71 1.62
C GLU A 8 14.27 19.24 0.17
N ASP A 9 15.06 18.27 -0.30
CA ASP A 9 14.87 17.68 -1.63
C ASP A 9 13.51 16.96 -1.76
N LEU A 10 12.81 16.66 -0.64
CA LEU A 10 11.46 16.10 -0.63
C LEU A 10 10.51 16.84 -1.59
N TYR A 11 10.59 18.17 -1.63
CA TYR A 11 9.70 19.01 -2.45
C TYR A 11 10.04 19.00 -3.96
N ARG A 12 11.19 18.44 -4.33
CA ARG A 12 11.65 18.33 -5.71
C ARG A 12 11.21 17.02 -6.37
N PHE A 13 10.89 16.01 -5.59
CA PHE A 13 10.48 14.71 -6.13
C PHE A 13 9.16 14.80 -6.87
N ARG A 14 9.07 13.97 -7.92
CA ARG A 14 7.87 13.66 -8.67
C ARG A 14 7.76 12.15 -8.76
N TRP A 15 6.58 11.59 -8.58
CA TRP A 15 6.39 10.14 -8.74
C TRP A 15 5.12 9.83 -9.52
N VAL A 16 5.19 8.76 -10.30
CA VAL A 16 4.07 8.25 -11.09
C VAL A 16 3.21 7.32 -10.24
N ASP A 17 1.90 7.41 -10.43
CA ASP A 17 0.90 6.55 -9.78
C ASP A 17 -0.34 6.35 -10.69
N HIS A 18 -1.24 5.45 -10.33
CA HIS A 18 -2.55 5.23 -10.99
C HIS A 18 -2.49 5.22 -12.53
N VAL A 19 -1.87 4.20 -13.11
CA VAL A 19 -1.71 4.05 -14.57
C VAL A 19 -2.89 3.32 -15.21
N ARG A 20 -3.44 3.87 -16.30
CA ARG A 20 -4.47 3.21 -17.12
C ARG A 20 -4.18 3.34 -18.61
N LEU A 21 -4.30 2.23 -19.32
CA LEU A 21 -4.19 2.19 -20.78
C LEU A 21 -5.53 2.51 -21.42
N SER A 22 -5.49 3.20 -22.55
CA SER A 22 -6.68 3.29 -23.40
C SER A 22 -7.02 1.89 -23.94
N PRO A 23 -8.30 1.61 -24.25
CA PRO A 23 -8.72 0.29 -24.73
C PRO A 23 -7.95 -0.21 -25.96
N ASP A 24 -7.56 0.72 -26.86
CA ASP A 24 -6.75 0.46 -28.05
C ASP A 24 -5.26 0.22 -27.75
N GLY A 25 -4.80 0.45 -26.51
CA GLY A 25 -3.40 0.35 -26.10
C GLY A 25 -2.49 1.45 -26.65
N GLU A 26 -3.01 2.48 -27.35
CA GLU A 26 -2.18 3.51 -27.98
C GLU A 26 -1.86 4.71 -27.08
N ARG A 27 -2.59 4.86 -25.97
CA ARG A 27 -2.45 5.95 -25.01
C ARG A 27 -2.42 5.41 -23.59
N VAL A 28 -1.79 6.18 -22.71
CA VAL A 28 -1.72 5.92 -21.28
C VAL A 28 -2.12 7.18 -20.53
N ALA A 29 -2.98 7.02 -19.52
CA ALA A 29 -3.30 8.05 -18.54
C ALA A 29 -2.66 7.64 -17.21
N TYR A 30 -1.97 8.56 -16.56
CA TYR A 30 -1.33 8.30 -15.26
C TYR A 30 -1.34 9.54 -14.39
N GLN A 31 -1.21 9.34 -13.08
CA GLN A 31 -1.06 10.42 -12.11
C GLN A 31 0.43 10.75 -11.92
N VAL A 32 0.75 12.03 -11.83
CA VAL A 32 2.03 12.53 -11.31
C VAL A 32 1.78 13.30 -10.03
N ALA A 33 2.41 12.88 -8.93
CA ALA A 33 2.23 13.47 -7.60
C ALA A 33 3.52 14.07 -7.04
N TRP A 34 3.37 15.03 -6.11
CA TRP A 34 4.46 15.69 -5.40
C TRP A 34 4.04 16.32 -4.08
N ALA A 35 5.00 16.51 -3.18
CA ALA A 35 4.84 17.36 -2.00
C ALA A 35 5.10 18.83 -2.35
N ASP A 36 4.17 19.72 -2.03
CA ASP A 36 4.31 21.16 -2.26
C ASP A 36 4.68 21.91 -0.98
N GLY A 37 5.92 22.41 -0.91
CA GLY A 37 6.45 23.07 0.29
C GLY A 37 5.79 24.40 0.63
N GLY A 38 5.23 25.10 -0.37
CA GLY A 38 4.53 26.37 -0.17
C GLY A 38 3.19 26.19 0.54
N SER A 39 2.36 25.27 0.06
CA SER A 39 1.05 24.97 0.66
C SER A 39 1.06 23.91 1.75
N ARG A 40 2.17 23.16 1.91
CA ARG A 40 2.29 22.00 2.81
C ARG A 40 1.23 20.94 2.53
N GLN A 41 0.94 20.72 1.26
CA GLN A 41 -0.03 19.73 0.79
C GLN A 41 0.59 18.86 -0.28
N ASN A 42 0.11 17.62 -0.38
CA ASN A 42 0.37 16.80 -1.56
C ASN A 42 -0.49 17.31 -2.71
N ARG A 43 0.14 17.42 -3.88
CA ARG A 43 -0.46 17.84 -5.14
C ARG A 43 -0.33 16.72 -6.15
N SER A 44 -1.21 16.71 -7.13
CA SER A 44 -1.12 15.76 -8.23
C SER A 44 -1.87 16.24 -9.46
N ARG A 45 -1.46 15.72 -10.61
CA ARG A 45 -2.13 15.95 -11.88
C ARG A 45 -2.26 14.63 -12.63
N VAL A 46 -3.30 14.50 -13.44
CA VAL A 46 -3.38 13.43 -14.44
C VAL A 46 -2.59 13.88 -15.66
N VAL A 47 -1.94 12.95 -16.34
CA VAL A 47 -1.18 13.15 -17.58
C VAL A 47 -1.67 12.11 -18.58
N ILE A 48 -1.94 12.53 -19.82
CA ILE A 48 -2.36 11.64 -20.90
C ILE A 48 -1.31 11.67 -21.98
N ARG A 49 -0.72 10.53 -22.31
CA ARG A 49 0.35 10.43 -23.29
C ARG A 49 -0.01 9.43 -24.38
N ARG A 50 0.26 9.78 -25.64
CA ARG A 50 0.32 8.80 -26.73
C ARG A 50 1.70 8.15 -26.73
N LEU A 51 1.75 6.82 -26.85
CA LEU A 51 2.98 6.07 -26.61
C LEU A 51 4.14 6.42 -27.55
N LEU A 52 3.82 6.81 -28.78
CA LEU A 52 4.80 7.15 -29.81
C LEU A 52 5.13 8.65 -29.88
N ASP A 53 4.41 9.49 -29.14
CA ASP A 53 4.56 10.94 -29.23
C ASP A 53 5.54 11.47 -28.18
N PRO A 54 6.32 12.53 -28.52
CA PRO A 54 7.31 13.11 -27.62
C PRO A 54 6.69 13.94 -26.48
N GLU A 55 5.49 14.49 -26.65
CA GLU A 55 4.88 15.42 -25.68
C GLU A 55 3.52 14.91 -25.16
N PRO A 56 3.29 14.88 -23.84
CA PRO A 56 2.02 14.50 -23.26
C PRO A 56 0.97 15.62 -23.38
N VAL A 57 -0.30 15.23 -23.41
CA VAL A 57 -1.44 16.13 -23.19
C VAL A 57 -1.71 16.22 -21.69
N GLU A 58 -1.66 17.43 -21.14
CA GLU A 58 -1.95 17.70 -19.74
C GLU A 58 -3.43 18.08 -19.56
N PRO A 59 -4.26 17.26 -18.89
CA PRO A 59 -5.58 17.68 -18.43
C PRO A 59 -5.43 18.76 -17.35
N THR A 60 -5.87 19.97 -17.69
CA THR A 60 -6.06 21.17 -16.85
C THR A 60 -4.86 21.90 -16.23
N PRO A 61 -4.75 23.23 -16.41
CA PRO A 61 -3.87 24.07 -15.60
C PRO A 61 -4.53 24.36 -14.23
N GLY A 62 -3.76 24.28 -13.14
CA GLY A 62 -4.24 24.73 -11.82
C GLY A 62 -3.61 24.01 -10.64
N VAL A 63 -4.02 24.45 -9.45
CA VAL A 63 -3.67 23.82 -8.17
C VAL A 63 -4.61 22.65 -7.94
N LEU A 64 -4.18 21.44 -8.31
CA LEU A 64 -5.05 20.28 -8.38
C LEU A 64 -4.46 19.10 -7.59
N ARG A 65 -5.37 18.26 -7.10
CA ARG A 65 -5.09 16.91 -6.59
C ARG A 65 -5.86 15.96 -7.51
N ASP A 66 -5.43 15.88 -8.77
CA ASP A 66 -6.04 14.98 -9.73
C ASP A 66 -5.49 13.57 -9.55
N HIS A 67 -6.36 12.56 -9.57
CA HIS A 67 -5.96 11.16 -9.39
C HIS A 67 -7.00 10.19 -9.98
N SER A 68 -6.66 8.90 -9.94
CA SER A 68 -7.51 7.78 -10.35
C SER A 68 -8.13 7.98 -11.74
N PRO A 69 -7.33 8.24 -12.80
CA PRO A 69 -7.85 8.32 -14.16
C PRO A 69 -8.44 6.97 -14.59
N GLU A 70 -9.49 6.99 -15.42
CA GLU A 70 -10.09 5.82 -16.05
C GLU A 70 -10.60 6.17 -17.45
N TRP A 71 -10.28 5.34 -18.43
CA TRP A 71 -10.68 5.54 -19.82
C TRP A 71 -12.13 5.13 -20.05
N SER A 72 -12.83 5.89 -20.90
CA SER A 72 -14.09 5.41 -21.46
C SER A 72 -13.84 4.19 -22.35
N PRO A 73 -14.82 3.27 -22.49
CA PRO A 73 -14.66 2.05 -23.30
C PRO A 73 -14.35 2.30 -24.78
N ASP A 74 -14.69 3.48 -25.30
CA ASP A 74 -14.37 3.92 -26.67
C ASP A 74 -13.02 4.66 -26.78
N GLY A 75 -12.30 4.84 -25.66
CA GLY A 75 -11.02 5.54 -25.59
C GLY A 75 -11.09 7.04 -25.89
N ARG A 76 -12.28 7.66 -25.97
CA ARG A 76 -12.40 9.09 -26.32
C ARG A 76 -12.35 10.03 -25.13
N LYS A 77 -12.67 9.53 -23.94
CA LYS A 77 -12.79 10.32 -22.72
C LYS A 77 -11.97 9.70 -21.59
N VAL A 78 -11.58 10.54 -20.64
CA VAL A 78 -10.95 10.14 -19.38
C VAL A 78 -11.77 10.71 -18.24
N ALA A 79 -12.27 9.84 -17.38
CA ALA A 79 -12.81 10.21 -16.08
C ALA A 79 -11.67 10.27 -15.07
N PHE A 80 -11.72 11.19 -14.11
CA PHE A 80 -10.74 11.28 -13.03
C PHE A 80 -11.35 11.98 -11.83
N ILE A 81 -10.69 11.87 -10.68
CA ILE A 81 -11.07 12.59 -9.47
C ILE A 81 -10.18 13.82 -9.34
N SER A 82 -10.76 14.96 -8.98
CA SER A 82 -10.03 16.21 -8.74
C SER A 82 -10.57 16.99 -7.56
N ARG A 83 -9.67 17.70 -6.87
CA ARG A 83 -10.01 18.64 -5.79
C ARG A 83 -9.88 20.10 -6.26
N VAL A 84 -10.97 20.63 -6.80
CA VAL A 84 -11.09 22.06 -7.19
C VAL A 84 -11.75 22.90 -6.08
N GLY A 85 -12.33 22.25 -5.05
CA GLY A 85 -12.99 22.90 -3.91
C GLY A 85 -12.69 22.21 -2.58
N ALA A 86 -13.71 22.11 -1.71
CA ALA A 86 -13.56 21.52 -0.38
C ALA A 86 -13.34 19.99 -0.38
N ALA A 87 -13.79 19.30 -1.43
CA ALA A 87 -13.78 17.84 -1.51
C ALA A 87 -13.46 17.33 -2.92
N ASP A 88 -13.11 16.05 -3.00
CA ASP A 88 -12.80 15.35 -4.26
C ASP A 88 -14.07 15.13 -5.09
N GLN A 89 -14.04 15.49 -6.37
CA GLN A 89 -15.19 15.35 -7.28
C GLN A 89 -14.80 14.61 -8.55
N LEU A 90 -15.80 14.02 -9.21
CA LEU A 90 -15.65 13.36 -10.49
C LEU A 90 -15.67 14.37 -11.63
N PHE A 91 -14.65 14.30 -12.49
CA PHE A 91 -14.53 15.07 -13.72
C PHE A 91 -14.39 14.14 -14.92
N VAL A 92 -14.80 14.64 -16.09
CA VAL A 92 -14.60 13.96 -17.38
C VAL A 92 -13.98 14.92 -18.38
N LEU A 93 -12.85 14.51 -18.96
CA LEU A 93 -12.24 15.18 -20.10
C LEU A 93 -12.61 14.46 -21.40
N ASP A 94 -13.12 15.22 -22.37
CA ASP A 94 -13.33 14.75 -23.75
C ASP A 94 -12.15 15.19 -24.63
N LEU A 95 -11.36 14.20 -25.08
CA LEU A 95 -10.14 14.47 -25.85
C LEU A 95 -10.43 14.91 -27.28
N ALA A 96 -11.59 14.56 -27.83
CA ALA A 96 -11.96 14.88 -29.20
C ALA A 96 -12.63 16.25 -29.30
N ALA A 97 -13.48 16.60 -28.33
CA ALA A 97 -14.13 17.91 -28.29
C ALA A 97 -13.14 19.04 -27.98
N GLY A 98 -12.09 18.74 -27.20
CA GLY A 98 -11.18 19.74 -26.65
C GLY A 98 -11.87 20.62 -25.59
N GLY A 99 -11.08 21.41 -24.87
CA GLY A 99 -11.57 22.28 -23.79
C GLY A 99 -11.40 21.70 -22.38
N PRO A 100 -11.90 22.40 -21.35
CA PRO A 100 -11.71 21.99 -19.97
C PRO A 100 -12.56 20.75 -19.60
N PRO A 101 -12.11 19.93 -18.63
CA PRO A 101 -12.88 18.86 -18.04
C PRO A 101 -14.22 19.35 -17.47
N GLN A 102 -15.26 18.54 -17.66
CA GLN A 102 -16.59 18.76 -17.08
C GLN A 102 -16.68 18.11 -15.70
N GLN A 103 -17.00 18.89 -14.68
CA GLN A 103 -17.35 18.35 -13.36
C GLN A 103 -18.72 17.68 -13.40
N LEU A 104 -18.82 16.43 -12.94
CA LEU A 104 -20.07 15.66 -12.93
C LEU A 104 -20.71 15.55 -11.55
N THR A 105 -19.97 15.80 -10.46
CA THR A 105 -20.47 15.64 -9.09
C THR A 105 -20.24 16.89 -8.23
N THR A 106 -21.11 17.08 -7.24
CA THR A 106 -20.97 18.09 -6.18
C THR A 106 -21.33 17.48 -4.83
N VAL A 107 -20.72 16.33 -4.49
CA VAL A 107 -20.98 15.58 -3.25
C VAL A 107 -20.18 16.21 -2.11
N ALA A 108 -20.83 16.59 -1.01
CA ALA A 108 -20.22 17.39 0.06
C ALA A 108 -18.91 16.80 0.62
N GLU A 109 -18.88 15.48 0.86
CA GLU A 109 -17.71 14.77 1.42
C GLU A 109 -16.78 14.22 0.35
N GLY A 110 -17.15 14.40 -0.91
CA GLY A 110 -16.41 13.94 -2.06
C GLY A 110 -16.71 12.51 -2.51
N VAL A 111 -16.04 12.13 -3.60
CA VAL A 111 -16.22 10.87 -4.31
C VAL A 111 -14.86 10.24 -4.64
N MET A 112 -14.85 8.94 -4.85
CA MET A 112 -13.66 8.16 -5.17
C MET A 112 -13.97 7.00 -6.11
N MET A 113 -12.92 6.36 -6.63
CA MET A 113 -12.99 5.13 -7.44
C MET A 113 -13.97 5.22 -8.62
N PRO A 114 -13.79 6.17 -9.56
CA PRO A 114 -14.63 6.21 -10.74
C PRO A 114 -14.42 4.94 -11.58
N ARG A 115 -15.49 4.45 -12.20
CA ARG A 115 -15.47 3.33 -13.16
C ARG A 115 -16.54 3.54 -14.22
N TRP A 116 -16.13 3.55 -15.48
CA TRP A 116 -17.06 3.58 -16.61
C TRP A 116 -17.87 2.28 -16.68
N SER A 117 -19.15 2.37 -17.01
CA SER A 117 -19.89 1.20 -17.47
C SER A 117 -19.29 0.71 -18.80
N PRO A 118 -19.27 -0.61 -19.07
CA PRO A 118 -18.74 -1.15 -20.32
C PRO A 118 -19.39 -0.58 -21.60
N ASP A 119 -20.64 -0.11 -21.54
CA ASP A 119 -21.34 0.57 -22.63
C ASP A 119 -21.00 2.07 -22.77
N GLY A 120 -20.21 2.64 -21.85
CA GLY A 120 -19.79 4.05 -21.83
C GLY A 120 -20.89 5.06 -21.48
N SER A 121 -22.10 4.59 -21.14
CA SER A 121 -23.25 5.45 -20.88
C SER A 121 -23.24 6.08 -19.49
N ARG A 122 -22.57 5.44 -18.52
CA ARG A 122 -22.57 5.80 -17.10
C ARG A 122 -21.18 5.70 -16.48
N ILE A 123 -21.03 6.37 -15.35
CA ILE A 123 -19.86 6.25 -14.47
C ILE A 123 -20.38 5.94 -13.08
N ALA A 124 -19.91 4.83 -12.51
CA ALA A 124 -20.09 4.49 -11.11
C ALA A 124 -18.93 5.05 -10.28
N PHE A 125 -19.20 5.36 -9.02
CA PHE A 125 -18.22 5.84 -8.07
C PHE A 125 -18.70 5.56 -6.63
N ILE A 126 -17.76 5.57 -5.69
CA ILE A 126 -18.08 5.56 -4.27
C ILE A 126 -18.22 7.01 -3.80
N GLY A 127 -19.36 7.33 -3.21
CA GLY A 127 -19.57 8.59 -2.49
C GLY A 127 -19.46 8.33 -0.99
N THR A 128 -18.68 9.17 -0.30
CA THR A 128 -18.73 9.19 1.16
C THR A 128 -19.93 10.02 1.57
N LEU A 129 -20.73 9.47 2.46
CA LEU A 129 -21.60 10.27 3.31
C LEU A 129 -20.93 10.10 4.69
N VAL A 130 -20.36 11.18 5.25
CA VAL A 130 -19.40 11.38 6.40
C VAL A 130 -18.69 10.23 7.14
N SER A 131 -17.48 10.56 7.58
CA SER A 131 -16.51 9.71 8.27
C SER A 131 -16.69 9.50 9.78
N TYR A 132 -16.08 8.41 10.25
CA TYR A 132 -15.60 7.92 11.57
C TYR A 132 -16.19 8.38 12.92
N VAL A 133 -17.12 9.34 13.03
CA VAL A 133 -17.72 9.70 14.34
C VAL A 133 -19.25 9.96 14.29
N ASP A 134 -19.87 10.02 13.10
CA ASP A 134 -21.26 10.48 12.94
C ASP A 134 -22.25 9.45 12.35
N GLY A 135 -21.88 8.16 12.23
CA GLY A 135 -22.76 7.12 11.70
C GLY A 135 -23.10 7.29 10.21
N ARG A 136 -22.10 7.58 9.37
CA ARG A 136 -22.27 7.67 7.92
C ARG A 136 -21.25 6.76 7.19
N TYR A 137 -21.57 6.35 5.96
CA TYR A 137 -20.99 5.19 5.27
C TYR A 137 -20.69 5.47 3.78
N HIS A 138 -19.76 4.71 3.22
CA HIS A 138 -19.43 4.68 1.79
C HIS A 138 -20.48 3.92 1.00
N HIS A 139 -21.01 4.55 -0.05
CA HIS A 139 -22.05 3.95 -0.88
C HIS A 139 -21.76 4.11 -2.36
N LEU A 140 -22.33 3.20 -3.14
CA LEU A 140 -22.25 3.15 -4.58
C LEU A 140 -23.26 4.13 -5.21
N PHE A 141 -22.77 4.97 -6.12
CA PHE A 141 -23.57 5.89 -6.92
C PHE A 141 -23.26 5.70 -8.41
N VAL A 142 -24.20 6.12 -9.25
CA VAL A 142 -24.00 6.23 -10.71
C VAL A 142 -24.46 7.59 -11.22
N VAL A 143 -23.79 8.08 -12.25
CA VAL A 143 -24.18 9.27 -13.02
C VAL A 143 -24.08 8.98 -14.51
N ALA A 144 -24.92 9.62 -15.33
CA ALA A 144 -24.76 9.56 -16.78
C ALA A 144 -23.43 10.20 -17.19
N SER A 145 -22.76 9.65 -18.20
CA SER A 145 -21.44 10.15 -18.63
C SER A 145 -21.45 11.55 -19.25
N LYS A 146 -22.64 12.11 -19.50
CA LYS A 146 -22.86 13.49 -19.95
C LYS A 146 -23.20 14.45 -18.80
N GLY A 147 -23.24 13.95 -17.56
CA GLY A 147 -23.77 14.65 -16.40
C GLY A 147 -25.28 14.48 -16.23
N GLY A 148 -25.80 14.96 -15.11
CA GLY A 148 -27.21 14.83 -14.74
C GLY A 148 -27.37 14.53 -13.25
N GLU A 149 -28.54 14.04 -12.87
CA GLU A 149 -28.84 13.64 -11.50
C GLU A 149 -28.02 12.40 -11.09
N LEU A 150 -27.49 12.43 -9.87
CA LEU A 150 -26.79 11.28 -9.29
C LEU A 150 -27.81 10.28 -8.75
N LYS A 151 -27.63 9.00 -9.08
CA LYS A 151 -28.45 7.92 -8.51
C LYS A 151 -27.64 7.13 -7.50
N GLN A 152 -28.07 7.14 -6.25
CA GLN A 152 -27.54 6.26 -5.20
C GLN A 152 -28.10 4.84 -5.38
N LEU A 153 -27.24 3.83 -5.38
CA LEU A 153 -27.62 2.42 -5.58
C LEU A 153 -27.59 1.60 -4.29
N THR A 154 -26.77 1.99 -3.31
CA THR A 154 -26.70 1.32 -2.01
C THR A 154 -26.98 2.31 -0.89
N SER A 155 -27.59 1.83 0.19
CA SER A 155 -27.86 2.60 1.40
C SER A 155 -27.83 1.69 2.64
N GLY A 156 -27.88 2.30 3.82
CA GLY A 156 -27.93 1.61 5.10
C GLY A 156 -26.67 1.83 5.94
N ALA A 157 -26.56 1.07 7.03
CA ALA A 157 -25.48 1.21 7.99
C ALA A 157 -24.31 0.26 7.68
N TRP A 158 -23.65 0.47 6.53
CA TRP A 158 -22.51 -0.35 6.09
C TRP A 158 -21.74 0.30 4.94
N ASP A 159 -20.46 -0.01 4.83
CA ASP A 159 -19.58 0.49 3.77
C ASP A 159 -19.52 -0.44 2.55
N VAL A 160 -19.68 0.15 1.37
CA VAL A 160 -19.18 -0.42 0.11
C VAL A 160 -17.69 -0.12 0.03
N THR A 161 -16.85 -1.17 0.02
CA THR A 161 -15.39 -1.03 0.02
C THR A 161 -14.80 -1.03 -1.38
N TYR A 162 -15.28 -1.91 -2.27
CA TYR A 162 -14.87 -1.99 -3.67
C TYR A 162 -16.07 -2.42 -4.52
N PHE A 163 -15.99 -2.18 -5.83
CA PHE A 163 -17.02 -2.62 -6.77
C PHE A 163 -16.45 -2.78 -8.18
N ASP A 164 -17.18 -3.50 -9.03
CA ASP A 164 -16.92 -3.58 -10.46
C ASP A 164 -18.21 -3.79 -11.28
N TRP A 165 -18.18 -3.33 -12.53
CA TRP A 165 -19.30 -3.43 -13.46
C TRP A 165 -19.40 -4.82 -14.08
N SER A 166 -20.63 -5.34 -14.17
CA SER A 166 -20.91 -6.44 -15.08
C SER A 166 -20.63 -6.04 -16.54
N PRO A 167 -20.15 -6.95 -17.41
CA PRO A 167 -19.93 -6.69 -18.82
C PRO A 167 -21.19 -6.17 -19.55
N GLU A 168 -22.38 -6.55 -19.07
CA GLU A 168 -23.67 -6.14 -19.64
C GLU A 168 -24.11 -4.72 -19.21
N SER A 169 -23.35 -4.02 -18.38
CA SER A 169 -23.63 -2.65 -17.92
C SER A 169 -24.96 -2.48 -17.17
N ASN A 170 -25.54 -3.56 -16.62
CA ASN A 170 -26.85 -3.55 -15.98
C ASN A 170 -26.82 -3.83 -14.47
N ARG A 171 -25.68 -4.25 -13.93
CA ARG A 171 -25.44 -4.48 -12.49
C ARG A 171 -23.97 -4.35 -12.15
N MET A 172 -23.67 -4.34 -10.85
CA MET A 172 -22.32 -4.36 -10.31
C MET A 172 -22.17 -5.48 -9.28
N VAL A 173 -20.93 -5.95 -9.09
CA VAL A 173 -20.55 -6.65 -7.87
C VAL A 173 -19.99 -5.60 -6.90
N VAL A 174 -20.37 -5.69 -5.63
CA VAL A 174 -19.85 -4.82 -4.57
C VAL A 174 -19.34 -5.66 -3.41
N SER A 175 -18.26 -5.24 -2.77
CA SER A 175 -17.78 -5.80 -1.51
C SER A 175 -18.17 -4.92 -0.33
N GLY A 176 -18.54 -5.55 0.78
CA GLY A 176 -18.87 -4.88 2.04
C GLY A 176 -19.60 -5.84 2.98
N ASN A 177 -20.03 -5.40 4.15
CA ASN A 177 -20.86 -6.22 5.04
C ASN A 177 -22.13 -5.46 5.42
N ALA A 178 -23.25 -5.84 4.79
CA ALA A 178 -24.55 -5.21 5.01
C ALA A 178 -25.43 -5.98 6.02
N GLU A 179 -24.86 -6.97 6.71
CA GLU A 179 -25.57 -7.81 7.68
C GLU A 179 -25.66 -7.14 9.06
N PRO A 180 -26.65 -7.49 9.89
CA PRO A 180 -26.74 -6.96 11.26
C PRO A 180 -25.46 -7.23 12.07
N GLY A 181 -24.94 -6.19 12.73
CA GLY A 181 -23.73 -6.29 13.54
C GLY A 181 -22.43 -6.34 12.73
N ALA A 182 -22.44 -5.90 11.47
CA ALA A 182 -21.26 -5.83 10.60
C ALA A 182 -20.03 -5.18 11.27
N ASP A 183 -20.20 -4.14 12.08
CA ASP A 183 -19.11 -3.47 12.80
C ASP A 183 -18.36 -4.39 13.79
N LEU A 184 -18.96 -5.53 14.16
CA LEU A 184 -18.41 -6.54 15.05
C LEU A 184 -17.87 -7.76 14.29
N GLN A 185 -17.91 -7.75 12.96
CA GLN A 185 -17.55 -8.87 12.10
C GLN A 185 -16.38 -8.50 11.20
N ARG A 186 -15.39 -9.39 11.09
CA ARG A 186 -14.27 -9.20 10.18
C ARG A 186 -14.62 -9.57 8.74
N GLU A 187 -15.58 -10.46 8.57
CA GLU A 187 -15.99 -10.92 7.25
C GLU A 187 -16.71 -9.82 6.47
N LEU A 188 -16.41 -9.83 5.17
CA LEU A 188 -17.08 -9.06 4.13
C LEU A 188 -17.72 -10.05 3.15
N ASN A 189 -18.68 -9.53 2.41
CA ASN A 189 -19.52 -10.25 1.48
C ASN A 189 -19.45 -9.61 0.10
N LEU A 190 -19.77 -10.40 -0.91
CA LEU A 190 -20.05 -9.96 -2.27
C LEU A 190 -21.56 -9.83 -2.43
N TYR A 191 -22.01 -8.65 -2.86
CA TYR A 191 -23.40 -8.43 -3.25
C TYR A 191 -23.48 -8.09 -4.74
N LEU A 192 -24.52 -8.57 -5.41
CA LEU A 192 -24.91 -8.07 -6.73
C LEU A 192 -25.91 -6.93 -6.53
N VAL A 193 -25.63 -5.79 -7.17
CA VAL A 193 -26.47 -4.59 -7.09
C VAL A 193 -26.88 -4.18 -8.51
N ASP A 194 -28.18 -4.17 -8.79
CA ASP A 194 -28.70 -3.70 -10.06
C ASP A 194 -28.82 -2.16 -10.12
N LEU A 195 -29.23 -1.63 -11.28
CA LEU A 195 -29.37 -0.19 -11.46
C LEU A 195 -30.58 0.39 -10.75
N GLU A 196 -31.53 -0.42 -10.30
CA GLU A 196 -32.67 -0.03 -9.45
C GLU A 196 -32.27 0.08 -7.98
N GLY A 197 -31.12 -0.46 -7.59
CA GLY A 197 -30.61 -0.51 -6.22
C GLY A 197 -31.01 -1.78 -5.47
N ASN A 198 -31.54 -2.80 -6.16
CA ASN A 198 -31.80 -4.09 -5.54
C ASN A 198 -30.49 -4.81 -5.28
N ARG A 199 -30.31 -5.24 -4.04
CA ARG A 199 -29.11 -5.92 -3.54
C ARG A 199 -29.40 -7.40 -3.29
N HIS A 200 -28.55 -8.28 -3.82
CA HIS A 200 -28.60 -9.71 -3.58
C HIS A 200 -27.26 -10.21 -3.01
N LEU A 201 -27.28 -10.89 -1.87
CA LEU A 201 -26.09 -11.54 -1.30
C LEU A 201 -25.64 -12.68 -2.21
N PHE A 202 -24.46 -12.56 -2.79
CA PHE A 202 -23.94 -13.52 -3.78
C PHE A 202 -23.00 -14.55 -3.17
N GLY A 203 -22.17 -14.12 -2.23
CA GLY A 203 -21.23 -14.96 -1.51
C GLY A 203 -20.53 -14.14 -0.44
N GLY A 204 -19.74 -14.76 0.42
CA GLY A 204 -19.12 -14.04 1.52
C GLY A 204 -18.46 -14.93 2.54
N GLY A 205 -18.15 -14.36 3.71
CA GLY A 205 -17.40 -15.03 4.77
C GLY A 205 -15.88 -14.86 4.66
N PHE A 206 -15.42 -13.84 3.92
CA PHE A 206 -14.00 -13.59 3.68
C PHE A 206 -13.62 -12.17 4.09
N TYR A 207 -12.36 -11.95 4.46
CA TYR A 207 -11.80 -10.60 4.47
C TYR A 207 -11.40 -10.20 3.04
N LEU A 208 -12.39 -9.95 2.18
CA LEU A 208 -12.21 -9.81 0.73
C LEU A 208 -12.01 -8.36 0.26
N SER A 209 -11.36 -8.22 -0.90
CA SER A 209 -11.12 -6.96 -1.60
C SER A 209 -11.10 -7.18 -3.12
N SER A 210 -11.13 -6.07 -3.87
CA SER A 210 -10.94 -6.04 -5.33
C SER A 210 -11.77 -7.06 -6.12
N PRO A 211 -13.11 -7.11 -5.95
CA PRO A 211 -13.95 -7.94 -6.78
C PRO A 211 -13.95 -7.40 -8.22
N VAL A 212 -13.72 -8.27 -9.20
CA VAL A 212 -13.70 -7.92 -10.63
C VAL A 212 -14.43 -8.97 -11.47
N TRP A 213 -15.28 -8.52 -12.37
CA TRP A 213 -15.99 -9.40 -13.30
C TRP A 213 -15.05 -9.96 -14.36
N SER A 214 -15.24 -11.24 -14.67
CA SER A 214 -14.69 -11.82 -15.88
C SER A 214 -15.26 -11.10 -17.12
N PRO A 215 -14.50 -10.97 -18.22
CA PRO A 215 -14.99 -10.36 -19.46
C PRO A 215 -16.23 -11.04 -20.04
N LYS A 216 -16.43 -12.34 -19.74
CA LYS A 216 -17.56 -13.15 -20.17
C LYS A 216 -18.81 -12.98 -19.30
N GLY A 217 -18.68 -12.36 -18.13
CA GLY A 217 -19.80 -12.14 -17.20
C GLY A 217 -20.24 -13.38 -16.43
N ASP A 218 -19.47 -14.48 -16.48
CA ASP A 218 -19.82 -15.78 -15.90
C ASP A 218 -19.09 -16.06 -14.57
N MET A 219 -18.06 -15.30 -14.24
CA MET A 219 -17.29 -15.39 -13.00
C MET A 219 -16.97 -14.02 -12.39
N ILE A 220 -16.77 -13.99 -11.08
CA ILE A 220 -16.17 -12.87 -10.34
C ILE A 220 -14.87 -13.37 -9.70
N ALA A 221 -13.77 -12.65 -9.90
CA ALA A 221 -12.54 -12.83 -9.14
C ALA A 221 -12.48 -11.86 -7.96
N PHE A 222 -11.79 -12.21 -6.89
CA PHE A 222 -11.56 -11.35 -5.73
C PHE A 222 -10.31 -11.77 -4.96
N VAL A 223 -9.78 -10.87 -4.13
CA VAL A 223 -8.60 -11.13 -3.28
C VAL A 223 -9.06 -11.32 -1.83
N ALA A 224 -8.66 -12.42 -1.20
CA ALA A 224 -8.93 -12.67 0.21
C ALA A 224 -7.93 -13.70 0.81
N PRO A 225 -7.57 -13.59 2.09
CA PRO A 225 -6.91 -14.70 2.78
C PRO A 225 -7.82 -15.92 2.90
N ASN A 226 -7.21 -17.10 3.08
CA ASN A 226 -7.96 -18.34 3.34
C ASN A 226 -8.34 -18.46 4.82
N GLY A 227 -9.26 -17.60 5.27
CA GLY A 227 -9.70 -17.50 6.65
C GLY A 227 -9.76 -16.06 7.14
N LEU A 228 -10.02 -15.89 8.44
CA LEU A 228 -10.20 -14.57 9.07
C LEU A 228 -9.13 -14.27 10.12
N ASP A 229 -8.09 -15.09 10.24
CA ASP A 229 -6.96 -14.83 11.15
C ASP A 229 -6.06 -13.70 10.62
N VAL A 230 -5.26 -13.11 11.51
CA VAL A 230 -4.16 -12.21 11.12
C VAL A 230 -2.94 -13.02 10.65
N GLY A 231 -2.10 -12.40 9.81
CA GLY A 231 -0.89 -13.02 9.27
C GLY A 231 -1.10 -14.04 8.14
N LEU A 232 -2.35 -14.32 7.72
CA LEU A 232 -2.63 -15.13 6.52
C LEU A 232 -2.25 -14.36 5.25
N LEU A 233 -1.76 -15.05 4.22
CA LEU A 233 -1.47 -14.43 2.93
C LEU A 233 -2.77 -14.16 2.17
N GLU A 234 -2.86 -12.98 1.55
CA GLU A 234 -3.91 -12.67 0.59
C GLU A 234 -3.80 -13.59 -0.63
N ARG A 235 -4.92 -14.19 -1.05
CA ARG A 235 -4.99 -15.14 -2.17
C ARG A 235 -5.98 -14.65 -3.23
N LEU A 236 -5.81 -15.11 -4.46
CA LEU A 236 -6.76 -14.85 -5.53
C LEU A 236 -7.79 -15.97 -5.62
N TRP A 237 -9.06 -15.59 -5.60
CA TRP A 237 -10.21 -16.49 -5.69
C TRP A 237 -11.05 -16.16 -6.91
N ILE A 238 -11.79 -17.16 -7.38
CA ILE A 238 -12.88 -16.98 -8.33
C ILE A 238 -14.16 -17.63 -7.80
N VAL A 239 -15.31 -17.10 -8.20
CA VAL A 239 -16.62 -17.67 -7.93
C VAL A 239 -17.49 -17.63 -9.20
N PRO A 240 -17.97 -18.78 -9.70
CA PRO A 240 -18.87 -18.81 -10.86
C PRO A 240 -20.27 -18.31 -10.51
N LEU A 241 -20.89 -17.58 -11.45
CA LEU A 241 -22.29 -17.15 -11.33
C LEU A 241 -23.28 -18.31 -11.42
N SER A 242 -22.89 -19.42 -12.04
CA SER A 242 -23.70 -20.64 -12.09
C SER A 242 -23.83 -21.35 -10.73
N GLY A 243 -23.08 -20.90 -9.71
CA GLY A 243 -22.95 -21.57 -8.41
C GLY A 243 -21.70 -22.46 -8.32
N GLY A 244 -21.57 -23.21 -7.23
CA GLY A 244 -20.41 -24.08 -6.95
C GLY A 244 -19.45 -23.53 -5.89
N GLY A 245 -19.66 -22.31 -5.41
CA GLY A 245 -18.86 -21.68 -4.35
C GLY A 245 -17.53 -21.11 -4.84
N PRO A 246 -16.80 -20.41 -3.96
CA PRO A 246 -15.51 -19.81 -4.29
C PRO A 246 -14.40 -20.87 -4.37
N ARG A 247 -13.47 -20.68 -5.32
CA ARG A 247 -12.28 -21.52 -5.51
C ARG A 247 -11.03 -20.64 -5.51
N CYS A 248 -10.05 -20.99 -4.69
CA CYS A 248 -8.76 -20.32 -4.65
C CYS A 248 -7.89 -20.79 -5.83
N LEU A 249 -7.32 -19.84 -6.57
CA LEU A 249 -6.40 -20.11 -7.67
C LEU A 249 -4.94 -20.15 -7.23
N THR A 250 -4.62 -19.51 -6.09
CA THR A 250 -3.24 -19.32 -5.62
C THR A 250 -2.97 -20.07 -4.30
N THR A 251 -3.62 -21.22 -4.08
CA THR A 251 -3.48 -22.03 -2.85
C THR A 251 -2.03 -22.44 -2.59
N GLU A 252 -1.33 -22.91 -3.63
CA GLU A 252 0.06 -23.40 -3.52
C GLU A 252 1.10 -22.29 -3.72
N PHE A 253 0.67 -21.05 -3.96
CA PHE A 253 1.55 -19.92 -4.22
C PHE A 253 1.89 -19.19 -2.92
N ASP A 254 3.05 -19.45 -2.33
CA ASP A 254 3.46 -18.94 -1.01
C ASP A 254 3.96 -17.48 -1.03
N GLN A 255 3.21 -16.61 -1.72
CA GLN A 255 3.38 -15.16 -1.76
C GLN A 255 2.02 -14.49 -1.67
N ALA A 256 1.94 -13.36 -0.95
CA ALA A 256 0.70 -12.62 -0.85
C ALA A 256 0.34 -11.96 -2.19
N VAL A 257 -0.92 -12.06 -2.59
CA VAL A 257 -1.52 -11.33 -3.71
C VAL A 257 -1.78 -9.89 -3.28
N ASN A 258 -0.70 -9.11 -3.16
CA ASN A 258 -0.72 -7.71 -2.75
C ASN A 258 0.62 -7.02 -3.11
N ASP A 259 0.75 -5.77 -2.68
CA ASP A 259 2.01 -5.06 -2.56
C ASP A 259 2.24 -4.67 -1.09
N SER A 260 3.29 -5.22 -0.47
CA SER A 260 3.62 -5.01 0.95
C SER A 260 4.99 -4.34 1.18
N VAL A 261 5.69 -3.94 0.12
CA VAL A 261 6.97 -3.22 0.21
C VAL A 261 6.70 -1.76 0.56
N ILE A 262 7.15 -1.33 1.74
CA ILE A 262 6.88 0.02 2.24
C ILE A 262 7.83 1.07 1.66
N ASN A 263 7.34 2.30 1.53
CA ASN A 263 8.16 3.49 1.30
C ASN A 263 7.57 4.70 2.02
N ASP A 264 8.29 5.83 1.97
CA ASP A 264 7.90 7.13 2.51
C ASP A 264 7.58 8.17 1.40
N MET A 265 7.61 7.75 0.14
CA MET A 265 7.35 8.62 -1.01
C MET A 265 5.88 8.76 -1.37
N ARG A 266 5.02 7.81 -0.97
CA ARG A 266 3.59 7.82 -1.30
C ARG A 266 2.74 7.06 -0.29
N ALA A 267 1.43 7.28 -0.34
CA ALA A 267 0.46 6.44 0.33
C ALA A 267 0.27 5.11 -0.43
N GLY A 268 -0.11 4.05 0.28
CA GLY A 268 -0.56 2.81 -0.35
C GLY A 268 -1.95 2.96 -1.01
N HIS A 269 -2.25 2.08 -1.95
CA HIS A 269 -3.55 1.94 -2.60
C HIS A 269 -3.96 0.46 -2.65
N GLY A 270 -5.24 0.18 -2.91
CA GLY A 270 -5.76 -1.19 -2.98
C GLY A 270 -5.08 -2.05 -4.04
N THR A 271 -5.15 -3.37 -3.87
CA THR A 271 -4.54 -4.34 -4.81
C THR A 271 -5.33 -4.37 -6.10
N ARG A 272 -4.72 -3.98 -7.23
CA ARG A 272 -5.36 -4.09 -8.54
C ARG A 272 -5.29 -5.53 -9.05
N VAL A 273 -6.39 -6.00 -9.61
CA VAL A 273 -6.50 -7.30 -10.29
C VAL A 273 -7.14 -7.05 -11.65
N CYS A 274 -6.66 -7.72 -12.70
CA CYS A 274 -7.14 -7.51 -14.06
C CYS A 274 -7.27 -8.84 -14.80
N TRP A 275 -8.41 -9.09 -15.43
CA TRP A 275 -8.57 -10.21 -16.34
C TRP A 275 -7.87 -9.93 -17.68
N SER A 276 -7.27 -10.96 -18.27
CA SER A 276 -6.99 -11.02 -19.71
C SER A 276 -8.27 -10.78 -20.52
N ALA A 277 -8.17 -10.27 -21.74
CA ALA A 277 -9.33 -10.01 -22.60
C ALA A 277 -10.11 -11.30 -22.95
N GLU A 278 -9.39 -12.42 -23.01
CA GLU A 278 -9.86 -13.77 -23.29
C GLU A 278 -10.59 -14.39 -22.09
N GLY A 279 -10.35 -13.84 -20.89
CA GLY A 279 -10.91 -14.31 -19.63
C GLY A 279 -10.34 -15.66 -19.19
N ASP A 280 -9.12 -16.00 -19.58
CA ASP A 280 -8.45 -17.27 -19.24
C ASP A 280 -7.32 -17.11 -18.21
N ARG A 281 -6.80 -15.88 -18.04
CA ARG A 281 -5.83 -15.50 -16.99
C ARG A 281 -6.23 -14.25 -16.23
N ILE A 282 -5.75 -14.13 -15.00
CA ILE A 282 -5.91 -12.98 -14.12
C ILE A 282 -4.54 -12.49 -13.65
N TYR A 283 -4.27 -11.20 -13.81
CA TYR A 283 -3.03 -10.51 -13.44
C TYR A 283 -3.16 -9.84 -12.08
N PHE A 284 -2.09 -9.88 -11.28
CA PHE A 284 -2.05 -9.33 -9.91
C PHE A 284 -0.61 -9.08 -9.43
N PRO A 285 -0.37 -8.09 -8.55
CA PRO A 285 0.91 -7.94 -7.88
C PRO A 285 1.09 -9.03 -6.82
N ALA A 286 2.33 -9.49 -6.62
CA ALA A 286 2.68 -10.41 -5.56
C ALA A 286 3.91 -9.96 -4.77
N ALA A 287 3.79 -9.98 -3.45
CA ALA A 287 4.85 -9.68 -2.52
C ALA A 287 5.84 -10.85 -2.41
N GLY A 288 7.06 -10.64 -2.87
CA GLY A 288 8.21 -11.54 -2.69
C GLY A 288 9.26 -10.92 -1.78
N SER A 289 10.38 -11.63 -1.60
CA SER A 289 11.52 -11.23 -0.75
C SER A 289 12.07 -9.85 -1.12
N GLY A 290 11.65 -8.81 -0.39
CA GLY A 290 12.03 -7.43 -0.61
C GLY A 290 11.53 -6.82 -1.93
N ILE A 291 10.61 -7.46 -2.65
CA ILE A 291 10.13 -7.01 -3.96
C ILE A 291 8.63 -7.13 -4.07
N THR A 292 8.05 -6.42 -5.04
CA THR A 292 6.70 -6.70 -5.53
C THR A 292 6.80 -6.96 -7.03
N SER A 293 6.43 -8.16 -7.44
CA SER A 293 6.41 -8.60 -8.84
C SER A 293 4.99 -8.53 -9.40
N LEU A 294 4.85 -8.53 -10.73
CA LEU A 294 3.56 -8.72 -11.40
C LEU A 294 3.48 -10.15 -11.90
N ASN A 295 2.40 -10.83 -11.52
CA ASN A 295 2.15 -12.23 -11.85
C ASN A 295 0.81 -12.36 -12.55
N SER A 296 0.59 -13.52 -13.17
CA SER A 296 -0.73 -13.94 -13.61
C SER A 296 -1.00 -15.39 -13.24
N VAL A 297 -2.26 -15.76 -13.10
CA VAL A 297 -2.69 -17.15 -12.87
C VAL A 297 -3.79 -17.52 -13.87
N ASP A 298 -3.74 -18.73 -14.42
CA ASP A 298 -4.86 -19.27 -15.20
C ASP A 298 -5.95 -19.89 -14.31
N LEU A 299 -7.02 -20.34 -14.95
CA LEU A 299 -8.13 -20.98 -14.25
C LEU A 299 -7.73 -22.33 -13.62
N GLU A 300 -6.64 -22.97 -14.04
CA GLU A 300 -6.14 -24.21 -13.45
C GLU A 300 -5.26 -23.95 -12.20
N GLY A 301 -4.88 -22.70 -11.94
CA GLY A 301 -4.04 -22.31 -10.81
C GLY A 301 -2.55 -22.23 -11.14
N ASN A 302 -2.16 -22.25 -12.42
CA ASN A 302 -0.75 -22.12 -12.81
C ASN A 302 -0.33 -20.65 -12.82
N VAL A 303 0.43 -20.27 -11.78
CA VAL A 303 1.01 -18.92 -11.65
C VAL A 303 2.21 -18.76 -12.57
N ARG A 304 2.30 -17.59 -13.22
CA ARG A 304 3.43 -17.16 -14.06
C ARG A 304 3.89 -15.77 -13.61
N GLU A 305 5.19 -15.62 -13.44
CA GLU A 305 5.82 -14.31 -13.24
C GLU A 305 5.88 -13.58 -14.59
N GLU A 306 5.27 -12.39 -14.67
CA GLU A 306 5.20 -11.59 -15.90
C GLU A 306 6.29 -10.52 -15.92
N VAL A 307 6.45 -9.81 -14.79
CA VAL A 307 7.43 -8.75 -14.60
C VAL A 307 8.00 -8.84 -13.19
N THR A 308 9.32 -8.78 -13.09
CA THR A 308 10.06 -8.89 -11.83
C THR A 308 11.27 -7.97 -11.82
N GLY A 309 12.16 -8.16 -10.84
CA GLY A 309 13.41 -7.45 -10.68
C GLY A 309 13.58 -6.93 -9.26
N GLN A 310 14.73 -6.34 -8.98
CA GLN A 310 15.02 -5.63 -7.73
C GLN A 310 14.27 -4.30 -7.67
N ARG A 311 12.94 -4.38 -7.59
CA ARG A 311 12.01 -3.26 -7.61
C ARG A 311 10.66 -3.63 -7.01
N ARG A 312 9.86 -2.61 -6.76
CA ARG A 312 8.47 -2.70 -6.34
C ARG A 312 7.57 -2.30 -7.50
N ILE A 313 6.74 -3.22 -7.98
CA ILE A 313 5.63 -2.94 -8.90
C ILE A 313 4.36 -2.76 -8.07
N TYR A 314 3.79 -1.55 -8.09
CA TYR A 314 2.68 -1.19 -7.19
C TYR A 314 1.35 -1.00 -7.92
N ASP A 315 1.36 -0.52 -9.17
CA ASP A 315 0.15 -0.39 -9.98
C ASP A 315 0.42 -0.80 -11.43
N PHE A 316 -0.61 -1.28 -12.12
CA PHE A 316 -0.50 -1.74 -13.51
C PHE A 316 -1.83 -1.70 -14.26
N ASP A 317 -1.77 -1.77 -15.58
CA ASP A 317 -2.92 -1.97 -16.43
C ASP A 317 -2.56 -2.73 -17.70
N LEU A 318 -3.54 -3.45 -18.27
CA LEU A 318 -3.36 -4.29 -19.45
C LEU A 318 -4.43 -3.96 -20.49
N ALA A 319 -4.01 -3.63 -21.71
CA ALA A 319 -4.92 -3.45 -22.84
C ALA A 319 -4.24 -3.82 -24.15
N SER A 320 -4.94 -4.52 -25.04
CA SER A 320 -4.47 -4.81 -26.40
C SER A 320 -3.05 -5.42 -26.47
N GLY A 321 -2.71 -6.31 -25.53
CA GLY A 321 -1.38 -6.96 -25.45
C GLY A 321 -0.25 -6.07 -24.93
N VAL A 322 -0.57 -4.85 -24.49
CA VAL A 322 0.36 -3.91 -23.87
C VAL A 322 0.13 -3.90 -22.37
N LEU A 323 1.20 -4.10 -21.61
CA LEU A 323 1.22 -3.94 -20.16
C LEU A 323 1.86 -2.59 -19.82
N ALA A 324 1.16 -1.76 -19.05
CA ALA A 324 1.74 -0.56 -18.43
C ALA A 324 1.80 -0.77 -16.92
N PHE A 325 2.88 -0.37 -16.29
CA PHE A 325 3.03 -0.53 -14.85
C PHE A 325 3.88 0.56 -14.23
N CYS A 326 3.58 0.88 -12.99
CA CYS A 326 4.32 1.81 -12.17
C CYS A 326 5.29 1.01 -11.29
N ALA A 327 6.58 1.36 -11.34
CA ALA A 327 7.58 0.71 -10.51
C ALA A 327 8.54 1.71 -9.87
N SER A 328 8.99 1.38 -8.65
CA SER A 328 10.04 2.10 -7.93
C SER A 328 11.15 1.12 -7.56
N ASP A 329 12.37 1.63 -7.45
CA ASP A 329 13.53 0.88 -6.97
C ASP A 329 14.38 1.79 -6.08
N ALA A 330 15.54 1.32 -5.62
CA ALA A 330 16.40 2.08 -4.72
C ALA A 330 16.85 3.45 -5.27
N SER A 331 16.82 3.63 -6.60
CA SER A 331 17.31 4.81 -7.31
C SER A 331 16.21 5.78 -7.75
N ASN A 332 14.95 5.34 -7.83
CA ASN A 332 13.85 6.19 -8.25
C ASN A 332 12.56 5.98 -7.44
N PRO A 333 11.82 7.06 -7.14
CA PRO A 333 10.64 7.01 -6.29
C PRO A 333 9.36 6.61 -7.02
N GLY A 334 9.40 6.15 -8.28
CA GLY A 334 8.21 5.76 -9.03
C GLY A 334 8.16 6.29 -10.46
N GLU A 335 8.27 5.40 -11.42
CA GLU A 335 8.28 5.68 -12.86
C GLU A 335 7.29 4.79 -13.61
N LEU A 336 6.88 5.26 -14.78
CA LEU A 336 6.06 4.49 -15.72
C LEU A 336 6.96 3.61 -16.58
N PHE A 337 6.60 2.34 -16.65
CA PHE A 337 7.19 1.34 -17.53
C PHE A 337 6.10 0.74 -18.40
N MET A 338 6.52 0.26 -19.57
CA MET A 338 5.64 -0.46 -20.49
C MET A 338 6.34 -1.69 -21.03
N GLN A 339 5.55 -2.74 -21.23
CA GLN A 339 6.01 -3.98 -21.80
C GLN A 339 5.09 -4.43 -22.94
N THR A 340 5.69 -4.91 -24.03
CA THR A 340 4.98 -5.51 -25.16
C THR A 340 5.80 -6.67 -25.69
N ASN A 341 5.18 -7.84 -25.88
CA ASN A 341 5.86 -9.06 -26.34
C ASN A 341 7.14 -9.39 -25.54
N GLY A 342 7.09 -9.17 -24.22
CA GLY A 342 8.22 -9.41 -23.32
C GLY A 342 9.28 -8.29 -23.27
N ALA A 343 9.29 -7.37 -24.24
CA ALA A 343 10.23 -6.24 -24.27
C ALA A 343 9.71 -5.10 -23.39
N GLU A 344 10.54 -4.65 -22.45
CA GLU A 344 10.22 -3.60 -21.49
C GLU A 344 10.97 -2.29 -21.80
N ALA A 345 10.31 -1.14 -21.58
CA ALA A 345 10.91 0.18 -21.63
C ALA A 345 10.41 1.08 -20.50
N ARG A 346 11.33 1.86 -19.90
CA ARG A 346 10.99 2.98 -19.02
C ARG A 346 10.50 4.15 -19.86
N VAL A 347 9.29 4.62 -19.60
CA VAL A 347 8.59 5.65 -20.38
C VAL A 347 8.81 7.05 -19.83
N THR A 348 9.02 7.17 -18.51
CA THR A 348 9.21 8.45 -17.83
C THR A 348 10.55 8.51 -17.11
N ASP A 349 11.08 9.73 -17.00
CA ASP A 349 12.13 10.08 -16.05
C ASP A 349 11.70 11.34 -15.31
N MET A 350 10.98 11.13 -14.21
CA MET A 350 10.34 12.21 -13.45
C MET A 350 11.33 12.96 -12.54
N ASN A 351 12.51 12.38 -12.30
CA ASN A 351 13.51 12.92 -11.38
C ASN A 351 14.93 12.94 -11.98
N PRO A 352 15.15 13.55 -13.16
CA PRO A 352 16.45 13.54 -13.82
C PRO A 352 17.55 14.20 -12.97
N TRP A 353 17.17 15.06 -12.02
CA TRP A 353 18.10 15.71 -11.10
C TRP A 353 18.75 14.74 -10.10
N LEU A 354 18.20 13.53 -9.91
CA LEU A 354 18.82 12.49 -9.08
C LEU A 354 20.10 11.94 -9.71
N HIS A 355 20.25 12.04 -11.03
CA HIS A 355 21.45 11.57 -11.74
C HIS A 355 22.72 12.30 -11.31
N ASP A 356 22.58 13.53 -10.81
CA ASP A 356 23.69 14.35 -10.30
C ASP A 356 23.84 14.28 -8.77
N ARG A 357 23.13 13.35 -8.11
CA ARG A 357 23.11 13.17 -6.66
C ARG A 357 23.75 11.87 -6.24
N TYR A 358 24.24 11.84 -5.01
CA TYR A 358 24.57 10.60 -4.35
C TYR A 358 23.29 9.92 -3.89
N VAL A 359 23.04 8.73 -4.46
CA VAL A 359 22.00 7.80 -4.02
C VAL A 359 22.73 6.55 -3.54
N ALA A 360 22.53 6.19 -2.29
CA ALA A 360 23.14 5.01 -1.71
C ALA A 360 22.48 3.75 -2.29
N GLU A 361 23.31 2.85 -2.82
CA GLU A 361 22.86 1.56 -3.32
C GLU A 361 22.72 0.55 -2.16
N PRO A 362 21.56 -0.12 -2.00
CA PRO A 362 21.36 -1.14 -1.00
C PRO A 362 22.29 -2.33 -1.20
N GLN A 363 23.16 -2.60 -0.22
CA GLN A 363 23.87 -3.87 -0.15
C GLN A 363 22.99 -4.88 0.59
N ARG A 364 22.42 -5.82 -0.17
CA ARG A 364 21.65 -6.93 0.40
C ARG A 364 22.55 -7.86 1.21
N GLU A 365 22.06 -8.25 2.38
CA GLU A 365 22.70 -9.15 3.34
C GLU A 365 21.73 -10.25 3.78
N TYR A 366 22.30 -11.38 4.23
CA TYR A 366 21.55 -12.45 4.85
C TYR A 366 22.10 -12.76 6.24
N PHE A 367 21.18 -12.94 7.18
CA PHE A 367 21.47 -13.25 8.57
C PHE A 367 20.89 -14.60 8.96
N THR A 368 21.40 -15.16 10.05
CA THR A 368 20.86 -16.39 10.64
C THR A 368 20.40 -16.08 12.04
N ALA A 369 19.11 -16.24 12.32
CA ALA A 369 18.56 -16.15 13.66
C ALA A 369 19.15 -17.26 14.55
N PRO A 370 19.18 -17.10 15.89
CA PRO A 370 19.72 -18.13 16.79
C PRO A 370 19.05 -19.50 16.67
N ASP A 371 17.79 -19.55 16.23
CA ASP A 371 17.02 -20.78 15.99
C ASP A 371 17.05 -21.26 14.52
N GLY A 372 17.93 -20.67 13.70
CA GLY A 372 18.25 -21.15 12.35
C GLY A 372 17.44 -20.54 11.22
N TRP A 373 16.53 -19.60 11.48
CA TRP A 373 15.85 -18.87 10.41
C TRP A 373 16.83 -18.04 9.59
N ARG A 374 16.68 -18.08 8.26
CA ARG A 374 17.36 -17.16 7.36
C ARG A 374 16.57 -15.87 7.27
N LEU A 375 17.23 -14.75 7.50
CA LEU A 375 16.66 -13.41 7.47
C LEU A 375 17.34 -12.61 6.35
N GLU A 376 16.61 -11.69 5.72
CA GLU A 376 17.13 -10.79 4.68
C GLU A 376 17.07 -9.34 5.19
N GLY A 377 18.12 -8.58 4.86
CA GLY A 377 18.18 -7.15 5.13
C GLY A 377 19.18 -6.46 4.22
N TRP A 378 19.43 -5.19 4.49
CA TRP A 378 20.27 -4.33 3.65
C TRP A 378 21.09 -3.36 4.49
N LEU A 379 22.21 -2.94 3.91
CA LEU A 379 23.04 -1.84 4.39
C LEU A 379 23.09 -0.75 3.32
N LEU A 380 22.77 0.48 3.70
CA LEU A 380 23.21 1.66 2.93
C LEU A 380 24.49 2.19 3.55
N LYS A 381 25.46 2.45 2.68
CA LYS A 381 26.72 3.06 3.07
C LYS A 381 26.66 4.56 2.86
N PRO A 382 27.39 5.35 3.65
CA PRO A 382 27.58 6.75 3.36
C PRO A 382 28.44 6.96 2.11
N GLN A 383 28.38 8.16 1.55
CA GLN A 383 29.21 8.54 0.41
C GLN A 383 30.70 8.38 0.76
N ASP A 384 31.48 7.84 -0.18
CA ASP A 384 32.92 7.60 -0.03
C ASP A 384 33.28 6.73 1.18
N HIS A 385 32.44 5.73 1.47
CA HIS A 385 32.68 4.76 2.53
C HIS A 385 34.08 4.11 2.46
N ASP A 386 34.80 4.16 3.56
CA ASP A 386 36.12 3.60 3.78
C ASP A 386 36.04 2.48 4.83
N PRO A 387 36.26 1.20 4.46
CA PRO A 387 36.13 0.08 5.40
C PRO A 387 37.11 0.14 6.59
N ASP A 388 38.15 0.97 6.53
CA ASP A 388 39.10 1.13 7.64
C ASP A 388 38.64 2.19 8.67
N ARG A 389 37.49 2.82 8.46
CA ARG A 389 36.90 3.83 9.37
C ARG A 389 35.65 3.30 10.07
N LEU A 390 35.46 3.73 11.32
CA LEU A 390 34.24 3.45 12.08
C LEU A 390 33.13 4.48 11.80
N TYR A 391 31.94 3.98 11.46
CA TYR A 391 30.78 4.80 11.11
C TYR A 391 29.69 4.74 12.18
N PRO A 392 29.03 5.88 12.48
CA PRO A 392 27.77 5.85 13.22
C PRO A 392 26.73 5.09 12.39
N THR A 393 25.89 4.30 13.04
CA THR A 393 24.93 3.42 12.35
C THR A 393 23.53 3.61 12.89
N VAL A 394 22.54 3.71 12.02
CA VAL A 394 21.13 3.76 12.39
C VAL A 394 20.45 2.47 11.95
N MET A 395 19.80 1.78 12.88
CA MET A 395 18.94 0.64 12.58
C MET A 395 17.49 1.10 12.42
N GLU A 396 16.91 0.92 11.24
CA GLU A 396 15.53 1.30 10.94
C GLU A 396 14.61 0.08 10.90
N ILE A 397 13.43 0.21 11.51
CA ILE A 397 12.46 -0.87 11.72
C ILE A 397 11.12 -0.49 11.09
N HIS A 398 10.64 -1.33 10.16
CA HIS A 398 9.39 -1.07 9.46
C HIS A 398 8.15 -1.26 10.35
N GLY A 399 7.06 -0.58 10.00
CA GLY A 399 5.74 -0.81 10.59
C GLY A 399 5.05 -2.08 10.06
N GLY A 400 3.85 -2.38 10.55
CA GLY A 400 3.10 -3.57 10.15
C GLY A 400 2.58 -4.35 11.37
N PRO A 401 3.13 -5.54 11.70
CA PRO A 401 4.43 -6.08 11.27
C PRO A 401 4.40 -6.78 9.91
N HIS A 402 3.22 -7.06 9.36
CA HIS A 402 3.04 -7.76 8.08
C HIS A 402 3.25 -6.85 6.86
N ALA A 403 4.35 -6.11 6.86
CA ALA A 403 4.87 -5.35 5.73
C ALA A 403 6.32 -5.77 5.51
N GLN A 404 7.04 -5.11 4.60
CA GLN A 404 8.46 -5.37 4.41
C GLN A 404 9.21 -4.15 3.87
N TYR A 405 10.46 -3.99 4.28
CA TYR A 405 11.43 -3.22 3.51
C TYR A 405 11.83 -3.98 2.24
N GLY A 406 12.49 -3.28 1.31
CA GLY A 406 12.93 -3.92 0.08
C GLY A 406 13.52 -2.96 -0.93
N TRP A 407 13.36 -3.32 -2.19
CA TRP A 407 13.85 -2.60 -3.35
C TRP A 407 12.86 -1.52 -3.77
N THR A 408 12.90 -0.40 -3.04
CA THR A 408 12.17 0.83 -3.37
C THR A 408 12.92 2.02 -2.81
N PHE A 409 12.67 3.20 -3.38
CA PHE A 409 13.23 4.44 -2.87
C PHE A 409 12.61 4.76 -1.51
N PHE A 410 13.47 5.15 -0.57
CA PHE A 410 13.09 5.55 0.78
C PHE A 410 13.89 6.80 1.14
N HIS A 411 13.23 7.96 1.13
CA HIS A 411 13.87 9.27 1.27
C HIS A 411 14.62 9.40 2.59
N GLU A 412 14.02 8.97 3.70
CA GLU A 412 14.63 9.00 5.04
C GLU A 412 15.94 8.21 5.07
N LEU A 413 15.96 6.98 4.52
CA LEU A 413 17.17 6.14 4.50
C LEU A 413 18.28 6.79 3.64
N GLN A 414 17.90 7.41 2.52
CA GLN A 414 18.85 8.11 1.65
C GLN A 414 19.42 9.38 2.31
N VAL A 415 18.59 10.13 3.05
CA VAL A 415 19.04 11.28 3.84
C VAL A 415 20.03 10.84 4.92
N LEU A 416 19.73 9.78 5.67
CA LEU A 416 20.63 9.26 6.71
C LEU A 416 21.97 8.82 6.11
N ALA A 417 21.96 8.07 5.01
CA ALA A 417 23.19 7.69 4.31
C ALA A 417 23.97 8.93 3.83
N GLY A 418 23.28 9.92 3.27
CA GLY A 418 23.85 11.20 2.85
C GLY A 418 24.45 12.04 3.98
N MET A 419 23.94 11.88 5.21
CA MET A 419 24.47 12.51 6.42
C MET A 419 25.70 11.80 7.01
N GLY A 420 26.14 10.68 6.42
CA GLY A 420 27.34 9.97 6.84
C GLY A 420 27.08 8.75 7.75
N TYR A 421 25.83 8.32 7.89
CA TYR A 421 25.49 7.11 8.64
C TYR A 421 25.58 5.86 7.75
N VAL A 422 25.96 4.73 8.34
CA VAL A 422 25.54 3.43 7.81
C VAL A 422 24.08 3.22 8.23
N VAL A 423 23.22 2.82 7.31
CA VAL A 423 21.81 2.55 7.61
C VAL A 423 21.57 1.05 7.48
N PHE A 424 21.16 0.41 8.57
CA PHE A 424 20.81 -1.00 8.61
C PHE A 424 19.30 -1.15 8.71
N TYR A 425 18.70 -1.91 7.81
CA TYR A 425 17.28 -2.23 7.85
C TYR A 425 17.06 -3.64 7.34
N MET A 426 16.06 -4.33 7.88
CA MET A 426 15.83 -5.74 7.56
C MET A 426 14.38 -6.14 7.75
N ASN A 427 14.06 -7.36 7.30
CA ASN A 427 12.74 -7.96 7.43
C ASN A 427 12.78 -9.11 8.47
N PRO A 428 12.38 -8.86 9.74
CA PRO A 428 12.35 -9.90 10.78
C PRO A 428 11.15 -10.84 10.57
N ARG A 429 11.11 -11.96 11.30
CA ARG A 429 9.90 -12.80 11.32
C ARG A 429 8.67 -11.95 11.62
N GLY A 430 7.60 -12.20 10.87
CA GLY A 430 6.41 -11.36 10.85
C GLY A 430 6.26 -10.52 9.58
N SER A 431 7.36 -10.16 8.91
CA SER A 431 7.32 -9.46 7.63
C SER A 431 6.63 -10.30 6.55
N ASP A 432 6.12 -9.61 5.52
CA ASP A 432 5.56 -10.25 4.34
C ASP A 432 6.66 -10.57 3.30
N GLY A 433 6.34 -11.38 2.28
CA GLY A 433 7.29 -11.73 1.20
C GLY A 433 8.15 -12.97 1.41
N TYR A 434 8.03 -13.64 2.57
CA TYR A 434 8.83 -14.83 2.95
C TYR A 434 7.97 -16.06 3.27
N GLY A 435 6.73 -16.08 2.79
CA GLY A 435 5.78 -17.16 3.00
C GLY A 435 4.93 -17.02 4.27
N GLU A 436 3.80 -17.73 4.28
CA GLU A 436 2.76 -17.55 5.31
C GLU A 436 3.27 -17.93 6.71
N ARG A 437 4.09 -18.98 6.80
CA ARG A 437 4.66 -19.41 8.08
C ARG A 437 5.54 -18.33 8.70
N PHE A 438 6.36 -17.66 7.89
CA PHE A 438 7.23 -16.58 8.35
C PHE A 438 6.42 -15.37 8.81
N ARG A 439 5.39 -15.00 8.03
CA ARG A 439 4.45 -13.91 8.36
C ARG A 439 3.66 -14.18 9.66
N ARG A 440 3.25 -15.43 9.91
CA ARG A 440 2.44 -15.81 11.08
C ARG A 440 3.22 -16.00 12.37
N ASP A 441 4.55 -16.23 12.32
CA ASP A 441 5.32 -16.59 13.53
C ASP A 441 5.36 -15.44 14.58
N VAL A 442 5.01 -14.22 14.19
CA VAL A 442 4.91 -13.03 15.07
C VAL A 442 3.51 -12.83 15.68
N VAL A 443 2.50 -13.60 15.24
CA VAL A 443 1.13 -13.46 15.74
C VAL A 443 1.10 -13.86 17.22
N ARG A 444 0.69 -12.92 18.09
CA ARG A 444 0.78 -13.04 19.56
C ARG A 444 2.20 -13.21 20.11
N ASP A 445 3.24 -12.92 19.32
CA ASP A 445 4.65 -12.96 19.75
C ASP A 445 5.41 -11.65 19.50
N TRP A 446 4.72 -10.51 19.56
CA TRP A 446 5.37 -9.21 19.44
C TRP A 446 6.46 -9.00 20.48
N ALA A 447 7.62 -8.49 20.05
CA ALA A 447 8.80 -8.30 20.89
C ALA A 447 9.43 -9.61 21.43
N GLY A 448 9.01 -10.74 20.88
CA GLY A 448 9.61 -12.06 21.09
C GLY A 448 10.69 -12.33 20.05
N LYS A 449 10.40 -13.24 19.12
CA LYS A 449 11.36 -13.69 18.10
C LYS A 449 11.78 -12.61 17.11
N ASP A 450 10.86 -11.72 16.75
CA ASP A 450 11.08 -10.52 15.94
C ASP A 450 12.17 -9.60 16.52
N TYR A 451 12.16 -9.37 17.83
CA TYR A 451 13.21 -8.64 18.55
C TYR A 451 14.56 -9.37 18.48
N ILE A 452 14.56 -10.69 18.67
CA ILE A 452 15.79 -11.51 18.59
C ILE A 452 16.37 -11.48 17.18
N ASP A 453 15.53 -11.53 16.15
CA ASP A 453 15.95 -11.43 14.75
C ASP A 453 16.68 -10.12 14.48
N LEU A 454 16.11 -8.99 14.94
CA LEU A 454 16.71 -7.66 14.79
C LEU A 454 18.06 -7.56 15.51
N MET A 455 18.11 -7.93 16.80
CA MET A 455 19.33 -7.79 17.60
C MET A 455 20.45 -8.72 17.12
N SER A 456 20.13 -9.98 16.83
CA SER A 456 21.13 -10.95 16.36
C SER A 456 21.64 -10.62 14.95
N SER A 457 20.82 -10.01 14.09
CA SER A 457 21.26 -9.54 12.78
C SER A 457 22.16 -8.31 12.90
N LEU A 458 21.85 -7.36 13.79
CA LEU A 458 22.73 -6.22 14.08
C LEU A 458 24.10 -6.69 14.61
N ASP A 459 24.14 -7.69 15.50
CA ASP A 459 25.39 -8.27 15.98
C ASP A 459 26.22 -8.87 14.85
N GLN A 460 25.56 -9.60 13.94
CA GLN A 460 26.20 -10.14 12.74
C GLN A 460 26.73 -9.04 11.81
N VAL A 461 26.01 -7.93 11.65
CA VAL A 461 26.51 -6.77 10.88
C VAL A 461 27.79 -6.22 11.53
N ILE A 462 27.77 -5.96 12.83
CA ILE A 462 28.93 -5.41 13.57
C ILE A 462 30.14 -6.34 13.44
N GLU A 463 29.95 -7.64 13.67
CA GLU A 463 31.02 -8.64 13.63
C GLU A 463 31.62 -8.79 12.23
N ARG A 464 30.79 -8.89 11.20
CA ARG A 464 31.23 -9.18 9.83
C ARG A 464 31.87 -7.99 9.14
N THR A 465 31.41 -6.78 9.45
CA THR A 465 31.83 -5.58 8.73
C THR A 465 33.05 -4.92 9.35
N GLY A 466 33.18 -4.91 10.68
CA GLY A 466 34.28 -4.27 11.40
C GLY A 466 34.28 -2.73 11.38
N TYR A 467 33.47 -2.09 10.53
CA TYR A 467 33.41 -0.65 10.34
C TYR A 467 32.26 0.04 11.10
N ILE A 468 31.56 -0.67 12.00
CA ILE A 468 30.45 -0.12 12.79
C ILE A 468 30.97 0.43 14.11
N ASP A 469 30.73 1.72 14.37
CA ASP A 469 31.03 2.33 15.67
C ASP A 469 29.96 1.95 16.70
N THR A 470 30.27 0.98 17.56
CA THR A 470 29.34 0.51 18.59
C THR A 470 29.03 1.54 19.68
N ASN A 471 29.75 2.66 19.74
CA ASN A 471 29.43 3.79 20.65
C ASN A 471 28.49 4.83 20.01
N ARG A 472 28.16 4.67 18.72
CA ARG A 472 27.29 5.59 17.96
C ARG A 472 26.23 4.81 17.17
N LEU A 473 25.42 4.04 17.89
CA LEU A 473 24.28 3.32 17.33
C LEU A 473 22.97 4.08 17.57
N GLY A 474 22.19 4.29 16.53
CA GLY A 474 20.81 4.79 16.58
C GLY A 474 19.80 3.67 16.27
N VAL A 475 18.58 3.78 16.78
CA VAL A 475 17.46 2.90 16.39
C VAL A 475 16.19 3.73 16.15
N GLY A 476 15.49 3.44 15.07
CA GLY A 476 14.30 4.18 14.64
C GLY A 476 13.22 3.28 14.07
N GLY A 477 11.98 3.76 14.11
CA GLY A 477 10.86 3.07 13.46
C GLY A 477 9.50 3.71 13.71
N GLY A 478 8.57 3.41 12.81
CA GLY A 478 7.20 3.92 12.84
C GLY A 478 6.15 2.84 13.13
N SER A 479 5.08 3.16 13.85
CA SER A 479 3.98 2.23 14.16
C SER A 479 4.50 1.04 14.95
N TYR A 480 4.33 -0.19 14.46
CA TYR A 480 4.98 -1.37 15.05
C TYR A 480 6.51 -1.22 15.15
N GLY A 481 7.17 -0.54 14.20
CA GLY A 481 8.60 -0.21 14.31
C GLY A 481 8.91 0.74 15.48
N GLY A 482 7.96 1.63 15.80
CA GLY A 482 8.03 2.51 16.98
C GLY A 482 7.82 1.73 18.28
N PHE A 483 6.89 0.76 18.29
CA PHE A 483 6.75 -0.21 19.37
C PHE A 483 8.05 -0.96 19.64
N MET A 484 8.66 -1.50 18.58
CA MET A 484 9.91 -2.24 18.68
C MET A 484 11.07 -1.34 19.11
N THR A 485 11.11 -0.09 18.65
CA THR A 485 12.08 0.91 19.12
C THR A 485 11.98 1.14 20.62
N ASN A 486 10.76 1.39 21.13
CA ASN A 486 10.50 1.54 22.57
C ASN A 486 10.89 0.27 23.35
N TRP A 487 10.58 -0.92 22.80
CA TRP A 487 10.95 -2.20 23.42
C TRP A 487 12.47 -2.34 23.55
N ILE A 488 13.20 -2.17 22.45
CA ILE A 488 14.65 -2.37 22.36
C ILE A 488 15.38 -1.55 23.43
N ILE A 489 15.08 -0.25 23.56
CA ILE A 489 15.77 0.63 24.52
C ILE A 489 15.41 0.33 25.99
N GLY A 490 14.30 -0.38 26.24
CA GLY A 490 13.96 -0.92 27.55
C GLY A 490 14.71 -2.22 27.89
N GLN A 491 15.27 -2.92 26.88
CA GLN A 491 16.00 -4.18 27.06
C GLN A 491 17.53 -4.01 27.02
N THR A 492 18.04 -2.95 26.38
CA THR A 492 19.49 -2.74 26.22
C THR A 492 19.88 -1.26 26.18
N ASN A 493 21.11 -0.96 26.62
CA ASN A 493 21.70 0.39 26.64
C ASN A 493 22.76 0.59 25.55
N ARG A 494 22.80 -0.26 24.51
CA ARG A 494 23.81 -0.18 23.44
C ARG A 494 23.56 0.95 22.43
N PHE A 495 22.36 1.52 22.41
CA PHE A 495 21.97 2.59 21.48
C PHE A 495 22.22 3.96 22.13
N SER A 496 22.82 4.87 21.38
CA SER A 496 23.16 6.23 21.78
C SER A 496 22.04 7.23 21.52
N ALA A 497 21.07 6.88 20.66
CA ALA A 497 19.85 7.66 20.42
C ALA A 497 18.73 6.74 19.88
N ALA A 498 17.48 7.13 20.09
CA ALA A 498 16.32 6.44 19.54
C ALA A 498 15.24 7.42 19.04
N VAL A 499 14.53 7.06 17.97
CA VAL A 499 13.40 7.82 17.41
C VAL A 499 12.20 6.91 17.23
N ALA A 500 11.19 7.04 18.10
CA ALA A 500 9.95 6.28 17.99
C ALA A 500 8.84 7.16 17.39
N MET A 501 8.33 6.77 16.22
CA MET A 501 7.34 7.54 15.46
C MET A 501 5.98 6.83 15.51
N ARG A 502 4.89 7.56 15.74
CA ARG A 502 3.50 7.04 15.79
C ARG A 502 3.44 5.69 16.51
N SER A 503 4.10 5.62 17.68
CA SER A 503 4.50 4.37 18.32
C SER A 503 3.41 3.79 19.23
N ILE A 504 3.57 2.52 19.61
CA ILE A 504 2.81 1.91 20.72
C ILE A 504 3.76 1.71 21.90
N SER A 505 3.31 2.03 23.11
CA SER A 505 4.10 1.84 24.34
C SER A 505 3.42 0.89 25.32
N ASN A 506 2.08 0.80 25.27
CA ASN A 506 1.27 0.08 26.22
C ASN A 506 0.14 -0.69 25.53
N LEU A 507 0.34 -2.00 25.35
CA LEU A 507 -0.66 -2.88 24.73
C LEU A 507 -1.96 -2.98 25.54
N VAL A 508 -1.95 -2.66 26.83
CA VAL A 508 -3.16 -2.67 27.68
C VAL A 508 -4.09 -1.52 27.31
N SER A 509 -3.57 -0.29 27.21
CA SER A 509 -4.39 0.87 26.80
C SER A 509 -4.70 0.81 25.30
N GLU A 510 -3.71 0.45 24.49
CA GLU A 510 -3.83 0.36 23.03
C GLU A 510 -4.98 -0.55 22.58
N TYR A 511 -5.18 -1.71 23.26
CA TYR A 511 -6.27 -2.66 22.96
C TYR A 511 -7.66 -2.01 22.88
N SER A 512 -7.84 -0.85 23.51
CA SER A 512 -9.12 -0.12 23.55
C SER A 512 -9.10 1.25 22.88
N GLN A 513 -7.95 1.72 22.38
CA GLN A 513 -7.77 3.08 21.87
C GLN A 513 -7.68 3.14 20.33
N HIS A 514 -7.32 2.03 19.67
CA HIS A 514 -7.11 2.01 18.22
C HIS A 514 -8.42 1.86 17.40
N ASP A 515 -8.41 2.38 16.18
CA ASP A 515 -9.50 2.31 15.20
C ASP A 515 -9.73 0.90 14.58
N ILE A 516 -8.79 -0.03 14.77
CA ILE A 516 -8.83 -1.39 14.20
C ILE A 516 -9.26 -2.47 15.20
N VAL A 517 -10.40 -2.28 15.87
CA VAL A 517 -10.88 -3.11 17.01
C VAL A 517 -10.73 -4.62 16.79
N LEU A 518 -11.14 -5.13 15.63
CA LEU A 518 -11.08 -6.56 15.30
C LEU A 518 -9.64 -7.09 15.11
N TRP A 519 -8.69 -6.24 14.71
CA TRP A 519 -7.29 -6.61 14.68
C TRP A 519 -6.76 -6.86 16.09
N GLY A 520 -7.11 -6.03 17.08
CA GLY A 520 -6.71 -6.21 18.47
C GLY A 520 -7.13 -7.57 19.03
N VAL A 521 -8.36 -7.99 18.74
CA VAL A 521 -8.89 -9.33 19.10
C VAL A 521 -8.00 -10.46 18.57
N LEU A 522 -7.52 -10.32 17.34
CA LEU A 522 -6.80 -11.39 16.63
C LEU A 522 -5.30 -11.39 16.97
N GLN A 523 -4.69 -10.21 17.05
CA GLN A 523 -3.26 -10.05 17.30
C GLN A 523 -2.90 -10.05 18.79
N LEU A 524 -3.74 -9.46 19.64
CA LEU A 524 -3.48 -9.27 21.08
C LEU A 524 -4.27 -10.25 21.96
N GLY A 525 -5.41 -10.77 21.47
CA GLY A 525 -6.19 -11.81 22.12
C GLY A 525 -7.67 -11.43 22.30
N PRO A 526 -8.58 -12.41 22.46
CA PRO A 526 -10.02 -12.16 22.45
C PRO A 526 -10.59 -11.65 23.79
N PRO A 527 -11.76 -10.98 23.77
CA PRO A 527 -12.53 -10.58 24.97
C PRO A 527 -13.11 -11.80 25.73
N PRO A 528 -13.62 -11.68 26.99
CA PRO A 528 -14.05 -10.45 27.69
C PRO A 528 -12.93 -9.56 28.24
N TRP A 529 -11.70 -10.05 28.40
CA TRP A 529 -10.47 -9.26 28.44
C TRP A 529 -9.35 -10.16 27.91
N PRO A 530 -8.45 -9.64 27.06
CA PRO A 530 -7.24 -10.39 26.73
C PRO A 530 -6.44 -10.64 28.03
N ASP A 531 -5.45 -11.53 27.97
CA ASP A 531 -4.54 -11.73 29.09
C ASP A 531 -3.76 -10.43 29.36
N LEU A 532 -4.28 -9.61 30.29
CA LEU A 532 -3.74 -8.30 30.61
C LEU A 532 -2.31 -8.39 31.15
N ASP A 533 -1.98 -9.50 31.81
CA ASP A 533 -0.62 -9.74 32.30
C ASP A 533 0.33 -10.03 31.13
N GLU A 534 -0.11 -10.78 30.10
CA GLU A 534 0.64 -10.95 28.85
C GLU A 534 0.82 -9.63 28.10
N LEU A 535 -0.27 -8.86 27.92
CA LEU A 535 -0.19 -7.55 27.26
C LEU A 535 0.75 -6.62 28.00
N TRP A 536 0.63 -6.52 29.32
CA TRP A 536 1.54 -5.73 30.15
C TRP A 536 2.98 -6.22 30.06
N ARG A 537 3.21 -7.54 30.08
CA ARG A 537 4.56 -8.10 29.90
C ARG A 537 5.17 -7.76 28.54
N ARG A 538 4.35 -7.60 27.50
CA ARG A 538 4.77 -7.19 26.16
C ARG A 538 4.64 -5.68 25.89
N SER A 539 4.26 -4.88 26.87
CA SER A 539 4.26 -3.41 26.77
C SER A 539 5.66 -2.84 27.01
N PRO A 540 6.26 -2.09 26.06
CA PRO A 540 7.51 -1.37 26.27
C PRO A 540 7.54 -0.52 27.55
N ILE A 541 6.43 0.14 27.90
CA ILE A 541 6.35 1.02 29.07
C ILE A 541 6.65 0.30 30.39
N ARG A 542 6.42 -1.02 30.48
CA ARG A 542 6.74 -1.82 31.66
C ARG A 542 8.23 -1.77 32.01
N TYR A 543 9.07 -1.49 31.01
CA TYR A 543 10.53 -1.48 31.12
C TYR A 543 11.11 -0.06 31.10
N VAL A 544 10.28 0.99 31.18
CA VAL A 544 10.70 2.39 31.03
C VAL A 544 11.83 2.79 32.00
N GLN A 545 11.85 2.25 33.22
CA GLN A 545 12.90 2.52 34.21
C GLN A 545 14.32 2.09 33.77
N ASN A 546 14.42 1.14 32.84
CA ASN A 546 15.68 0.64 32.31
C ASN A 546 16.26 1.58 31.25
N ILE A 547 15.43 2.42 30.63
CA ILE A 547 15.82 3.26 29.51
C ILE A 547 16.84 4.30 29.97
N LYS A 548 17.99 4.32 29.29
CA LYS A 548 19.03 5.36 29.41
C LYS A 548 19.28 6.08 28.08
N THR A 549 18.84 5.50 26.98
CA THR A 549 18.97 6.05 25.63
C THR A 549 18.11 7.32 25.49
N PRO A 550 18.68 8.44 25.02
CA PRO A 550 17.90 9.61 24.62
C PRO A 550 16.86 9.22 23.55
N LEU A 551 15.59 9.52 23.83
CA LEU A 551 14.46 9.14 23.00
C LEU A 551 13.75 10.38 22.46
N LEU A 552 13.58 10.46 21.14
CA LEU A 552 12.65 11.37 20.48
C LEU A 552 11.36 10.63 20.16
N LEU A 553 10.23 11.19 20.59
CA LEU A 553 8.88 10.71 20.28
C LEU A 553 8.22 11.64 19.26
N THR A 554 7.63 11.08 18.21
CA THR A 554 6.79 11.84 17.27
C THR A 554 5.43 11.17 17.16
N ALA A 555 4.35 11.95 17.24
CA ALA A 555 2.97 11.48 17.15
C ALA A 555 2.09 12.54 16.47
N GLY A 556 0.93 12.13 15.97
CA GLY A 556 -0.09 13.02 15.46
C GLY A 556 -1.31 13.04 16.39
N GLU A 557 -1.85 14.23 16.68
CA GLU A 557 -3.05 14.39 17.53
C GLU A 557 -4.28 13.65 16.97
N MET A 558 -4.32 13.46 15.65
CA MET A 558 -5.40 12.79 14.92
C MET A 558 -5.04 11.36 14.50
N ASP A 559 -3.97 10.77 15.05
CA ASP A 559 -3.64 9.37 14.82
C ASP A 559 -4.57 8.48 15.65
N LEU A 560 -5.56 7.89 14.98
CA LEU A 560 -6.51 6.94 15.58
C LEU A 560 -6.00 5.49 15.52
N ARG A 561 -4.88 5.25 14.82
CA ARG A 561 -4.29 3.91 14.68
C ARG A 561 -3.39 3.58 15.84
N CYS A 562 -2.47 4.49 16.17
CA CYS A 562 -1.62 4.44 17.35
C CYS A 562 -1.89 5.73 18.13
N ALA A 563 -2.79 5.64 19.11
CA ALA A 563 -3.31 6.82 19.79
C ALA A 563 -2.17 7.67 20.40
N MET A 564 -2.34 9.00 20.39
CA MET A 564 -1.32 9.92 20.91
C MET A 564 -0.91 9.62 22.36
N SER A 565 -1.86 9.11 23.17
CA SER A 565 -1.61 8.63 24.54
C SER A 565 -0.45 7.64 24.63
N GLN A 566 -0.22 6.81 23.61
CA GLN A 566 0.89 5.86 23.58
C GLN A 566 2.26 6.58 23.67
N SER A 567 2.40 7.72 23.00
CA SER A 567 3.61 8.54 23.09
C SER A 567 3.65 9.37 24.38
N GLU A 568 2.51 9.89 24.84
CA GLU A 568 2.42 10.65 26.10
C GLU A 568 2.79 9.80 27.33
N GLU A 569 2.26 8.57 27.41
CA GLU A 569 2.55 7.60 28.47
C GLU A 569 4.06 7.28 28.54
N MET A 570 4.74 7.23 27.38
CA MET A 570 6.17 6.97 27.30
C MET A 570 7.03 8.20 27.64
N PHE A 571 6.53 9.41 27.37
CA PHE A 571 7.23 10.66 27.64
C PHE A 571 7.28 11.02 29.13
N GLY A 572 6.15 10.84 29.84
CA GLY A 572 6.02 11.10 31.27
C GLY A 572 5.09 12.26 31.63
#